data_AF-X0SZY4-F1
#
_entry.id   AF-X0SZY4-F1
#
_cell.length_a   1.000
_cell.length_b   1.000
_cell.length_c   1.000
_cell.angle_alpha   90.00
_cell.angle_beta   90.00
_cell.angle_gamma   90.00
#
_symmetry.space_group_name_H-M   'P 1'
#
loop_
_entity.id
_entity.type
_entity.pdbx_description
1 polymer ?
#
loop_
_entity_poly.entity_id
_entity_poly.type
_entity_poly.pdbx_seq_one_letter_code
_entity_poly.pdbx_strand_id
1 'polypeptide(L)'
;LDFDALQDLADNHQQLRQMLQLGRFDLKRYPRSTIHDNLIKLSPETIEKISQIVVGEGHRFYPNAVSKVRADTFLVQKNVHYPTDANLLFDGIRKTIELSVKLAENHGITGWRQHDYLMRKIKRTKRQIEKVARSKQKDKDAKLKKLYKELLDQINNIVERSLNTLSTFYAIKNLSNEPVSVFWAGVISELQYFIAGTEYMYNLANRRVLQGQKIPNPEKVFSLFEPDTELINRGKVPHPIEFGHRVLVMQDSAGFIVHSQVLGIGVTDEKVLVDVMKKLQ
;
A
#
# COMPACT_ATOMS: atom_id res chain seq x y z
N LEU A 1 15.55 -7.78 -0.93
CA LEU A 1 16.04 -8.11 -2.30
C LEU A 1 14.98 -7.61 -3.27
N ASP A 2 15.35 -6.81 -4.25
CA ASP A 2 14.47 -6.48 -5.37
C ASP A 2 14.62 -7.51 -6.49
N PHE A 3 13.80 -7.39 -7.54
CA PHE A 3 13.82 -8.32 -8.67
C PHE A 3 15.10 -8.23 -9.51
N ASP A 4 15.79 -7.09 -9.48
CA ASP A 4 17.05 -6.91 -10.21
C ASP A 4 18.17 -7.69 -9.52
N ALA A 5 18.25 -7.62 -8.18
CA ALA A 5 19.16 -8.43 -7.39
C ALA A 5 18.84 -9.93 -7.47
N LEU A 6 17.55 -10.32 -7.50
CA LEU A 6 17.17 -11.73 -7.71
C LEU A 6 17.58 -12.23 -9.09
N GLN A 7 17.44 -11.40 -10.13
CA GLN A 7 17.91 -11.74 -11.47
C GLN A 7 19.42 -11.94 -11.48
N ASP A 8 20.18 -10.99 -10.91
CA ASP A 8 21.64 -11.10 -10.83
C ASP A 8 22.07 -12.39 -10.11
N LEU A 9 21.43 -12.73 -9.00
CA LEU A 9 21.69 -13.98 -8.29
C LEU A 9 21.40 -15.21 -9.18
N ALA A 10 20.24 -15.26 -9.85
CA ALA A 10 19.89 -16.38 -10.71
C ALA A 10 20.84 -16.52 -11.92
N ASP A 11 21.35 -15.40 -12.42
CA ASP A 11 22.19 -15.36 -13.61
C ASP A 11 23.68 -15.57 -13.32
N ASN A 12 24.16 -15.17 -12.14
CA ASN A 12 25.58 -15.08 -11.84
C ASN A 12 26.02 -15.82 -10.56
N HIS A 13 25.13 -16.07 -9.59
CA HIS A 13 25.53 -16.73 -8.34
C HIS A 13 25.72 -18.24 -8.51
N GLN A 14 26.97 -18.71 -8.44
CA GLN A 14 27.33 -20.09 -8.79
C GLN A 14 26.50 -21.16 -8.05
N GLN A 15 26.35 -21.05 -6.73
CA GLN A 15 25.59 -22.05 -5.96
C GLN A 15 24.10 -22.02 -6.28
N LEU A 16 23.54 -20.84 -6.55
CA LEU A 16 22.12 -20.72 -6.87
C LEU A 16 21.85 -21.29 -8.26
N ARG A 17 22.75 -21.04 -9.22
CA ARG A 17 22.71 -21.68 -10.53
C ARG A 17 22.76 -23.19 -10.43
N GLN A 18 23.63 -23.74 -9.59
CA GLN A 18 23.70 -25.18 -9.35
C GLN A 18 22.39 -25.73 -8.75
N MET A 19 21.75 -25.00 -7.82
CA MET A 19 20.42 -25.36 -7.30
C MET A 19 19.35 -25.36 -8.41
N LEU A 20 19.47 -24.45 -9.39
CA LEU A 20 18.63 -24.40 -10.59
C LEU A 20 19.05 -25.42 -11.66
N GLN A 21 19.94 -26.36 -11.33
CA GLN A 21 20.50 -27.38 -12.23
C GLN A 21 21.26 -26.81 -13.43
N LEU A 22 21.88 -25.63 -13.25
CA LEU A 22 22.75 -24.98 -14.23
C LEU A 22 24.21 -25.04 -13.74
N GLY A 23 25.05 -25.63 -14.57
CA GLY A 23 26.50 -25.64 -14.41
C GLY A 23 27.16 -24.32 -14.84
N ARG A 24 28.48 -24.27 -14.68
CA ARG A 24 29.31 -23.10 -15.00
C ARG A 24 29.29 -22.72 -16.48
N PHE A 25 29.09 -23.71 -17.36
CA PHE A 25 29.09 -23.54 -18.81
C PHE A 25 27.70 -23.29 -19.40
N ASP A 26 26.64 -23.37 -18.58
CA ASP A 26 25.29 -23.10 -19.05
C ASP A 26 25.09 -21.61 -19.35
N LEU A 27 24.66 -21.33 -20.58
CA LEU A 27 24.41 -19.97 -21.06
C LEU A 27 23.00 -19.48 -20.71
N LYS A 28 22.14 -20.32 -20.11
CA LYS A 28 20.79 -19.95 -19.72
C LYS A 28 20.82 -18.78 -18.74
N ARG A 29 19.99 -17.79 -19.03
CA ARG A 29 19.74 -16.58 -18.25
C ARG A 29 18.24 -16.37 -18.10
N TYR A 30 17.84 -15.73 -17.01
CA TYR A 30 16.43 -15.53 -16.68
C TYR A 30 16.09 -14.05 -16.83
N PRO A 31 15.17 -13.69 -17.74
CA PRO A 31 14.67 -12.32 -17.78
C PRO A 31 14.05 -11.93 -16.44
N ARG A 32 14.31 -10.70 -15.99
CA ARG A 32 13.70 -10.11 -14.80
C ARG A 32 12.18 -10.30 -14.76
N SER A 33 11.50 -10.09 -15.89
CA SER A 33 10.05 -10.25 -16.04
C SER A 33 9.62 -11.68 -15.75
N THR A 34 10.34 -12.67 -16.26
CA THR A 34 10.05 -14.09 -15.99
C THR A 34 10.19 -14.41 -14.50
N ILE A 35 11.22 -13.89 -13.82
CA ILE A 35 11.36 -14.09 -12.38
C ILE A 35 10.20 -13.45 -11.63
N HIS A 36 9.91 -12.19 -11.94
CA HIS A 36 8.79 -11.45 -11.37
C HIS A 36 7.46 -12.20 -11.54
N ASP A 37 7.10 -12.53 -12.78
CA ASP A 37 5.79 -13.11 -13.13
C ASP A 37 5.58 -14.52 -12.55
N ASN A 38 6.65 -15.23 -12.20
CA ASN A 38 6.55 -16.52 -11.53
C ASN A 38 6.52 -16.38 -10.00
N LEU A 39 7.36 -15.50 -9.42
CA LEU A 39 7.40 -15.33 -7.96
C LEU A 39 6.12 -14.68 -7.42
N ILE A 40 5.51 -13.74 -8.14
CA ILE A 40 4.25 -13.12 -7.71
C ILE A 40 3.05 -14.10 -7.71
N LYS A 41 3.20 -15.29 -8.31
CA LYS A 41 2.17 -16.34 -8.29
C LYS A 41 2.24 -17.23 -7.04
N LEU A 42 3.32 -17.15 -6.27
CA LEU A 42 3.46 -17.92 -5.04
C LEU A 42 2.55 -17.35 -3.97
N SER A 43 1.60 -18.15 -3.50
CA SER A 43 0.75 -17.78 -2.37
C SER A 43 1.55 -17.83 -1.06
N PRO A 44 1.13 -17.08 -0.02
CA PRO A 44 1.74 -17.17 1.30
C PRO A 44 1.81 -18.61 1.83
N GLU A 45 0.76 -19.39 1.62
CA GLU A 45 0.68 -20.80 2.06
C GLU A 45 1.69 -21.67 1.30
N THR A 46 1.95 -21.36 0.03
CA THR A 46 2.95 -22.07 -0.78
C THR A 46 4.35 -21.78 -0.26
N ILE A 47 4.65 -20.51 0.04
CA ILE A 47 5.94 -20.09 0.60
C ILE A 47 6.17 -20.74 1.96
N GLU A 48 5.14 -20.77 2.82
CA GLU A 48 5.21 -21.41 4.13
C GLU A 48 5.52 -22.91 4.02
N LYS A 49 4.83 -23.63 3.13
CA LYS A 49 5.12 -25.05 2.87
C LYS A 49 6.55 -25.29 2.40
N ILE A 50 7.05 -24.48 1.47
CA ILE A 50 8.44 -24.57 1.01
C ILE A 50 9.40 -24.36 2.19
N SER A 51 9.15 -23.34 3.02
CA SER A 51 9.96 -23.06 4.21
C SER A 51 9.96 -24.26 5.15
N GLN A 52 8.79 -24.83 5.48
CA GLN A 52 8.67 -25.98 6.37
C GLN A 52 9.44 -27.20 5.87
N ILE A 53 9.44 -27.48 4.57
CA ILE A 53 10.22 -28.58 3.98
C ILE A 53 11.72 -28.34 4.15
N VAL A 54 12.20 -27.13 3.84
CA VAL A 54 13.62 -26.77 3.97
C VAL A 54 14.08 -26.85 5.42
N VAL A 55 13.28 -26.34 6.34
CA VAL A 55 13.54 -26.41 7.79
C VAL A 55 13.56 -27.87 8.26
N GLY A 56 12.57 -28.67 7.83
CA GLY A 56 12.48 -30.09 8.18
C GLY A 56 13.71 -30.90 7.77
N GLU A 57 14.20 -30.73 6.54
CA GLU A 57 15.45 -31.38 6.11
C GLU A 57 16.66 -30.85 6.88
N GLY A 58 16.71 -29.54 7.14
CA GLY A 58 17.76 -28.93 7.97
C GLY A 58 17.84 -29.52 9.37
N HIS A 59 16.70 -29.75 10.02
CA HIS A 59 16.61 -30.35 11.35
C HIS A 59 17.05 -31.81 11.39
N ARG A 60 17.08 -32.54 10.27
CA ARG A 60 17.69 -33.89 10.23
C ARG A 60 19.20 -33.82 10.49
N PHE A 61 19.86 -32.77 10.02
CA PHE A 61 21.28 -32.51 10.29
C PHE A 61 21.51 -31.83 11.65
N TYR A 62 20.53 -31.04 12.12
CA TYR A 62 20.61 -30.29 13.38
C TYR A 62 19.36 -30.54 14.28
N PRO A 63 19.18 -31.75 14.84
CA PRO A 63 17.94 -32.15 15.51
C PRO A 63 17.62 -31.35 16.78
N ASN A 64 18.65 -30.83 17.46
CA ASN A 64 18.48 -30.06 18.69
C ASN A 64 18.29 -28.55 18.45
N ALA A 65 18.23 -28.10 17.20
CA ALA A 65 18.24 -26.67 16.88
C ALA A 65 17.07 -25.90 17.51
N VAL A 66 15.88 -26.52 17.51
CA VAL A 66 14.61 -25.95 18.02
C VAL A 66 14.61 -25.74 19.53
N SER A 67 15.50 -26.40 20.28
CA SER A 67 15.62 -26.22 21.74
C SER A 67 15.97 -24.77 22.13
N LYS A 68 16.55 -24.00 21.20
CA LYS A 68 16.90 -22.60 21.37
C LYS A 68 16.38 -21.79 20.19
N VAL A 69 15.39 -20.95 20.44
CA VAL A 69 14.79 -20.06 19.46
C VAL A 69 14.98 -18.62 19.89
N ARG A 70 15.38 -17.76 18.95
CA ARG A 70 15.35 -16.31 19.10
C ARG A 70 14.23 -15.73 18.26
N ALA A 71 13.59 -14.70 18.77
CA ALA A 71 12.54 -13.97 18.08
C ALA A 71 12.91 -12.49 17.99
N ASP A 72 12.69 -11.89 16.83
CA ASP A 72 12.80 -10.45 16.65
C ASP A 72 11.66 -9.97 15.76
N THR A 73 11.27 -8.70 15.93
CA THR A 73 10.23 -8.07 15.13
C THR A 73 10.82 -7.05 14.19
N PHE A 74 10.66 -7.32 12.91
CA PHE A 74 11.10 -6.46 11.82
C PHE A 74 9.97 -5.55 11.38
N LEU A 75 10.33 -4.41 10.79
CA LEU A 75 9.37 -3.59 10.09
C LEU A 75 9.52 -3.82 8.59
N VAL A 76 8.44 -4.23 7.95
CA VAL A 76 8.35 -4.29 6.50
C VAL A 76 7.64 -3.04 6.04
N GLN A 77 8.40 -2.14 5.40
CA GLN A 77 7.87 -0.91 4.85
C GLN A 77 6.92 -1.21 3.70
N LYS A 78 5.77 -0.52 3.68
CA LYS A 78 4.92 -0.52 2.51
C LYS A 78 5.39 0.52 1.51
N ASN A 79 5.14 0.24 0.23
CA ASN A 79 5.44 1.16 -0.85
C ASN A 79 4.38 2.27 -0.91
N VAL A 80 4.42 3.18 0.06
CA VAL A 80 3.49 4.29 0.19
C VAL A 80 4.22 5.62 0.10
N HIS A 81 3.56 6.62 -0.49
CA HIS A 81 4.03 7.99 -0.39
C HIS A 81 3.96 8.47 1.06
N TYR A 82 4.81 9.44 1.42
CA TYR A 82 4.72 10.06 2.73
C TYR A 82 3.30 10.68 2.93
N PRO A 83 2.55 10.29 3.98
CA PRO A 83 1.11 10.54 4.08
C PRO A 83 0.81 11.93 4.63
N THR A 84 0.95 12.94 3.77
CA THR A 84 0.38 14.27 4.05
C THR A 84 -1.07 14.31 3.60
N ASP A 85 -1.93 15.10 4.27
CA ASP A 85 -3.32 15.29 3.83
C ASP A 85 -3.42 15.64 2.35
N ALA A 86 -2.56 16.55 1.86
CA ALA A 86 -2.54 16.95 0.46
C ALA A 86 -2.13 15.82 -0.50
N ASN A 87 -1.26 14.89 -0.07
CA ASN A 87 -0.94 13.69 -0.86
C ASN A 87 -2.11 12.73 -0.90
N LEU A 88 -2.68 12.39 0.26
CA LEU A 88 -3.78 11.43 0.36
C LEU A 88 -5.04 11.91 -0.38
N LEU A 89 -5.38 13.19 -0.25
CA LEU A 89 -6.45 13.82 -1.00
C LEU A 89 -6.22 13.76 -2.52
N PHE A 90 -4.98 14.03 -2.96
CA PHE A 90 -4.63 13.96 -4.38
C PHE A 90 -4.65 12.52 -4.91
N ASP A 91 -4.14 11.57 -4.14
CA ASP A 91 -4.11 10.15 -4.48
C ASP A 91 -5.53 9.61 -4.70
N GLY A 92 -6.45 9.92 -3.77
CA GLY A 92 -7.86 9.56 -3.88
C GLY A 92 -8.56 10.23 -5.07
N ILE A 93 -8.48 11.57 -5.17
CA ILE A 93 -9.18 12.29 -6.24
C ILE A 93 -8.65 11.96 -7.63
N ARG A 94 -7.36 11.65 -7.75
CA ARG A 94 -6.78 11.23 -9.03
C ARG A 94 -7.45 9.95 -9.53
N LYS A 95 -7.57 8.94 -8.67
CA LYS A 95 -8.23 7.67 -9.00
C LYS A 95 -9.72 7.86 -9.26
N THR A 96 -10.39 8.70 -8.48
CA THR A 96 -11.80 9.05 -8.69
C THR A 96 -12.03 9.66 -10.08
N ILE A 97 -11.17 10.58 -10.53
CA ILE A 97 -11.25 11.15 -11.89
C ILE A 97 -11.00 10.06 -12.94
N GLU A 98 -9.91 9.29 -12.82
CA GLU A 98 -9.53 8.24 -13.80
C GLU A 98 -10.66 7.22 -14.01
N LEU A 99 -11.26 6.73 -12.92
CA LEU A 99 -12.34 5.74 -12.97
C LEU A 99 -13.64 6.36 -13.49
N SER A 100 -13.94 7.60 -13.13
CA SER A 100 -15.15 8.30 -13.63
C SER A 100 -15.05 8.60 -15.12
N VAL A 101 -13.89 9.02 -15.62
CA VAL A 101 -13.63 9.22 -17.05
C VAL A 101 -13.80 7.90 -17.79
N LYS A 102 -13.17 6.83 -17.30
CA LYS A 102 -13.30 5.49 -17.90
C LYS A 102 -14.76 5.04 -17.99
N LEU A 103 -15.53 5.20 -16.91
CA LEU A 103 -16.95 4.87 -16.89
C LEU A 103 -17.73 5.75 -17.86
N ALA A 104 -17.46 7.05 -17.90
CA ALA A 104 -18.18 7.99 -18.72
C ALA A 104 -17.96 7.76 -20.22
N GLU A 105 -16.72 7.57 -20.65
CA GLU A 105 -16.37 7.34 -22.07
C GLU A 105 -17.01 6.05 -22.61
N ASN A 106 -17.05 4.99 -21.81
CA ASN A 106 -17.60 3.69 -22.23
C ASN A 106 -19.13 3.62 -22.21
N HIS A 107 -19.79 4.61 -21.59
CA HIS A 107 -21.25 4.65 -21.47
C HIS A 107 -21.88 5.94 -22.01
N GLY A 108 -21.12 6.74 -22.76
CA GLY A 108 -21.62 7.97 -23.39
C GLY A 108 -22.03 9.07 -22.40
N ILE A 109 -21.49 9.05 -21.18
CA ILE A 109 -21.81 10.05 -20.15
C ILE A 109 -20.93 11.29 -20.38
N THR A 110 -21.54 12.48 -20.35
CA THR A 110 -20.82 13.75 -20.57
C THR A 110 -20.31 14.34 -19.25
N GLY A 111 -19.54 15.44 -19.32
CA GLY A 111 -19.07 16.19 -18.13
C GLY A 111 -17.58 16.05 -17.80
N TRP A 112 -16.86 15.17 -18.51
CA TRP A 112 -15.45 14.88 -18.26
C TRP A 112 -14.47 15.45 -19.30
N ARG A 113 -14.93 16.19 -20.31
CA ARG A 113 -14.07 16.78 -21.37
C ARG A 113 -12.86 17.56 -20.86
N GLN A 114 -12.95 18.14 -19.66
CA GLN A 114 -11.87 18.93 -19.04
C GLN A 114 -11.12 18.19 -17.92
N HIS A 115 -11.18 16.84 -17.86
CA HIS A 115 -10.55 16.07 -16.78
C HIS A 115 -9.05 16.38 -16.63
N ASP A 116 -8.31 16.56 -17.74
CA ASP A 116 -6.89 16.92 -17.72
C ASP A 116 -6.62 18.28 -17.11
N TYR A 117 -7.52 19.23 -17.33
CA TYR A 117 -7.44 20.55 -16.72
C TYR A 117 -7.72 20.45 -15.21
N LEU A 118 -8.75 19.71 -14.79
CA LEU A 118 -9.06 19.46 -13.38
C LEU A 118 -7.88 18.83 -12.65
N MET A 119 -7.29 17.77 -13.22
CA MET A 119 -6.12 17.09 -12.66
C MET A 119 -4.94 18.05 -12.48
N ARG A 120 -4.63 18.85 -13.50
CA ARG A 120 -3.55 19.85 -13.43
C ARG A 120 -3.84 20.92 -12.39
N LYS A 121 -5.09 21.36 -12.25
CA LYS A 121 -5.50 22.38 -11.26
C LYS A 121 -5.27 21.89 -9.83
N ILE A 122 -5.77 20.71 -9.48
CA ILE A 122 -5.58 20.11 -8.14
C ILE A 122 -4.09 19.91 -7.85
N LYS A 123 -3.34 19.37 -8.82
CA LYS A 123 -1.89 19.15 -8.68
C LYS A 123 -1.13 20.45 -8.42
N ARG A 124 -1.55 21.57 -9.02
CA ARG A 124 -0.98 22.89 -8.75
C ARG A 124 -1.26 23.34 -7.32
N THR A 125 -2.50 23.26 -6.85
CA THR A 125 -2.89 23.62 -5.48
C THR A 125 -2.15 22.77 -4.45
N LYS A 126 -2.05 21.44 -4.66
CA LYS A 126 -1.21 20.52 -3.86
C LYS A 126 0.24 20.98 -3.75
N ARG A 127 0.88 21.29 -4.89
CA ARG A 127 2.29 21.75 -4.91
C ARG A 127 2.47 23.09 -4.19
N GLN A 128 1.49 23.99 -4.26
CA GLN A 128 1.50 25.23 -3.49
C GLN A 128 1.42 24.97 -1.99
N ILE A 129 0.56 24.04 -1.55
CA ILE A 129 0.46 23.60 -0.15
C ILE A 129 1.81 23.06 0.32
N GLU A 130 2.44 22.15 -0.43
CA GLU A 130 3.75 21.58 -0.08
C GLU A 130 4.83 22.66 0.04
N LYS A 131 4.84 23.63 -0.88
CA LYS A 131 5.78 24.76 -0.86
C LYS A 131 5.58 25.62 0.39
N VAL A 132 4.34 25.98 0.71
CA VAL A 132 4.02 26.80 1.90
C VAL A 132 4.28 26.02 3.18
N ALA A 133 4.01 24.72 3.23
CA ALA A 133 4.24 23.88 4.39
C ALA A 133 5.73 23.85 4.82
N ARG A 134 6.66 24.02 3.86
CA ARG A 134 8.11 24.11 4.11
C ARG A 134 8.59 25.51 4.45
N SER A 135 7.75 26.54 4.30
CA SER A 135 8.09 27.94 4.59
C SER A 135 8.23 28.18 6.10
N LYS A 136 9.06 29.18 6.44
CA LYS A 136 9.26 29.72 7.82
C LYS A 136 8.62 31.10 8.01
N GLN A 137 7.80 31.56 7.06
CA GLN A 137 7.14 32.87 7.14
C GLN A 137 6.06 32.91 8.23
N LYS A 138 5.86 34.08 8.85
CA LYS A 138 4.85 34.28 9.92
C LYS A 138 3.41 34.09 9.44
N ASP A 139 3.13 34.31 8.16
CA ASP A 139 1.79 34.19 7.56
C ASP A 139 1.50 32.79 6.97
N LYS A 140 2.37 31.80 7.27
CA LYS A 140 2.28 30.43 6.79
C LYS A 140 0.92 29.80 7.04
N ASP A 141 0.43 29.86 8.28
CA ASP A 141 -0.79 29.15 8.67
C ASP A 141 -2.03 29.73 7.98
N ALA A 142 -2.09 31.05 7.83
CA ALA A 142 -3.14 31.72 7.07
C ALA A 142 -3.11 31.32 5.58
N LYS A 143 -1.92 31.29 4.97
CA LYS A 143 -1.74 30.81 3.58
C LYS A 143 -2.13 29.34 3.42
N LEU A 144 -1.77 28.47 4.37
CA LEU A 144 -2.15 27.05 4.35
C LEU A 144 -3.66 26.89 4.43
N LYS A 145 -4.33 27.55 5.38
CA LYS A 145 -5.80 27.49 5.49
C LYS A 145 -6.48 27.92 4.20
N LYS A 146 -6.01 29.00 3.57
CA LYS A 146 -6.54 29.46 2.27
C LYS A 146 -6.38 28.40 1.17
N LEU A 147 -5.19 27.83 1.02
CA LEU A 147 -4.92 26.82 -0.01
C LEU A 147 -5.67 25.50 0.25
N TYR A 148 -5.79 25.07 1.50
CA TYR A 148 -6.58 23.88 1.83
C TYR A 148 -8.07 24.11 1.57
N LYS A 149 -8.62 25.29 1.86
CA LYS A 149 -10.00 25.61 1.48
C LYS A 149 -10.19 25.47 -0.04
N GLU A 150 -9.29 26.05 -0.83
CA GLU A 150 -9.33 25.93 -2.29
C GLU A 150 -9.21 24.47 -2.76
N LEU A 151 -8.31 23.68 -2.17
CA LEU A 151 -8.14 22.26 -2.51
C LEU A 151 -9.41 21.46 -2.19
N LEU A 152 -9.98 21.66 -1.00
CA LEU A 152 -11.18 20.97 -0.54
C LEU A 152 -12.38 21.34 -1.43
N ASP A 153 -12.56 22.62 -1.80
CA ASP A 153 -13.60 23.05 -2.73
C ASP A 153 -13.45 22.36 -4.09
N GLN A 154 -12.22 22.27 -4.63
CA GLN A 154 -11.97 21.55 -5.89
C GLN A 154 -12.33 20.06 -5.79
N ILE A 155 -11.98 19.42 -4.67
CA ILE A 155 -12.25 18.00 -4.43
C ILE A 155 -13.75 17.74 -4.33
N ASN A 156 -14.48 18.57 -3.57
CA ASN A 156 -15.93 18.40 -3.40
C ASN A 156 -16.66 18.46 -4.75
N ASN A 157 -16.32 19.43 -5.60
CA ASN A 157 -16.90 19.56 -6.94
C ASN A 157 -16.67 18.31 -7.82
N ILE A 158 -15.53 17.63 -7.66
CA ILE A 158 -15.19 16.44 -8.44
C ILE A 158 -15.85 15.20 -7.86
N VAL A 159 -15.93 15.08 -6.53
CA VAL A 159 -16.69 14.03 -5.86
C VAL A 159 -18.15 14.08 -6.28
N GLU A 160 -18.81 15.24 -6.20
CA GLU A 160 -20.19 15.44 -6.65
C GLU A 160 -20.36 15.05 -8.14
N ARG A 161 -19.43 15.45 -9.00
CA ARG A 161 -19.44 15.07 -10.42
C ARG A 161 -19.32 13.55 -10.63
N SER A 162 -18.50 12.89 -9.83
CA SER A 162 -18.27 11.44 -9.90
C SER A 162 -19.50 10.68 -9.40
N LEU A 163 -20.14 11.14 -8.33
CA LEU A 163 -21.42 10.63 -7.86
C LEU A 163 -22.53 10.80 -8.91
N ASN A 164 -22.61 11.96 -9.57
CA ASN A 164 -23.53 12.17 -10.68
C ASN A 164 -23.25 11.21 -11.85
N THR A 165 -21.98 10.92 -12.14
CA THR A 165 -21.59 9.94 -13.17
C THR A 165 -22.10 8.54 -12.82
N LEU A 166 -21.97 8.10 -11.56
CA LEU A 166 -22.54 6.84 -11.09
C LEU A 166 -24.07 6.82 -11.23
N SER A 167 -24.74 7.89 -10.80
CA SER A 167 -26.19 8.02 -10.90
C SER A 167 -26.68 7.94 -12.36
N THR A 168 -26.01 8.64 -13.28
CA THR A 168 -26.33 8.58 -14.71
C THR A 168 -26.08 7.18 -15.29
N PHE A 169 -24.97 6.54 -14.90
CA PHE A 169 -24.68 5.16 -15.32
C PHE A 169 -25.81 4.20 -14.93
N TYR A 170 -26.26 4.24 -13.67
CA TYR A 170 -27.36 3.38 -13.21
C TYR A 170 -28.69 3.73 -13.89
N ALA A 171 -28.97 5.01 -14.15
CA ALA A 171 -30.15 5.41 -14.91
C ALA A 171 -30.15 4.83 -16.33
N ILE A 172 -29.00 4.86 -17.03
CA ILE A 172 -28.85 4.25 -18.36
C ILE A 172 -29.14 2.75 -18.30
N LYS A 173 -28.55 2.04 -17.32
CA LYS A 173 -28.73 0.58 -17.18
C LYS A 173 -30.15 0.17 -16.83
N ASN A 174 -30.82 0.97 -16.01
CA ASN A 174 -32.23 0.76 -15.68
C ASN A 174 -33.12 0.98 -16.91
N LEU A 175 -32.88 2.03 -17.70
CA LEU A 175 -33.65 2.31 -18.92
C LEU A 175 -33.46 1.24 -20.00
N SER A 176 -32.25 0.72 -20.15
CA SER A 176 -31.96 -0.35 -21.12
C SER A 176 -32.33 -1.75 -20.62
N ASN A 177 -32.72 -1.89 -19.34
CA ASN A 177 -32.93 -3.18 -18.65
C ASN A 177 -31.74 -4.14 -18.80
N GLU A 178 -30.52 -3.59 -18.81
CA GLU A 178 -29.29 -4.37 -18.96
C GLU A 178 -28.60 -4.58 -17.61
N PRO A 179 -28.15 -5.79 -17.29
CA PRO A 179 -27.36 -6.02 -16.09
C PRO A 179 -25.99 -5.35 -16.18
N VAL A 180 -25.45 -4.97 -15.01
CA VAL A 180 -24.06 -4.52 -14.91
C VAL A 180 -23.15 -5.74 -14.96
N SER A 181 -22.26 -5.80 -15.95
CA SER A 181 -21.27 -6.89 -16.05
C SER A 181 -20.34 -6.93 -14.82
N VAL A 182 -19.79 -8.11 -14.49
CA VAL A 182 -18.83 -8.28 -13.39
C VAL A 182 -17.64 -7.32 -13.49
N PHE A 183 -17.12 -7.10 -14.70
CA PHE A 183 -16.04 -6.15 -14.94
C PHE A 183 -16.42 -4.73 -14.49
N TRP A 184 -17.56 -4.22 -14.93
CA TRP A 184 -18.04 -2.89 -14.56
C TRP A 184 -18.44 -2.78 -13.09
N ALA A 185 -18.97 -3.86 -12.49
CA ALA A 185 -19.23 -3.90 -11.05
C ALA A 185 -17.93 -3.70 -10.25
N GLY A 186 -16.82 -4.32 -10.68
CA GLY A 186 -15.50 -4.10 -10.08
C GLY A 186 -15.02 -2.66 -10.21
N VAL A 187 -15.12 -2.06 -11.41
CA VAL A 187 -14.74 -0.65 -11.64
C VAL A 187 -15.57 0.31 -10.79
N ILE A 188 -16.87 0.06 -10.68
CA ILE A 188 -17.78 0.88 -9.87
C ILE A 188 -17.46 0.74 -8.37
N SER A 189 -17.20 -0.47 -7.91
CA SER A 189 -16.80 -0.72 -6.52
C SER A 189 -15.49 0.02 -6.19
N GLU A 190 -14.50 -0.04 -7.09
CA GLU A 190 -13.24 0.70 -6.95
C GLU A 190 -13.48 2.23 -6.93
N LEU A 191 -14.35 2.74 -7.80
CA LEU A 191 -14.70 4.17 -7.83
C LEU A 191 -15.40 4.61 -6.54
N GLN A 192 -16.36 3.83 -6.05
CA GLN A 192 -17.04 4.08 -4.78
C GLN A 192 -16.06 4.08 -3.60
N TYR A 193 -15.12 3.14 -3.58
CA TYR A 193 -14.07 3.07 -2.57
C TYR A 193 -13.22 4.35 -2.55
N PHE A 194 -12.74 4.83 -3.71
CA PHE A 194 -11.94 6.06 -3.77
C PHE A 194 -12.75 7.32 -3.49
N ILE A 195 -14.04 7.36 -3.85
CA ILE A 195 -14.94 8.46 -3.45
C ILE A 195 -15.03 8.51 -1.92
N ALA A 196 -15.43 7.42 -1.28
CA ALA A 196 -15.59 7.36 0.18
C ALA A 196 -14.28 7.64 0.92
N GLY A 197 -13.17 7.08 0.46
CA GLY A 197 -11.84 7.36 1.02
C GLY A 197 -11.43 8.83 0.87
N THR A 198 -11.75 9.46 -0.26
CA THR A 198 -11.47 10.88 -0.48
C THR A 198 -12.35 11.77 0.41
N GLU A 199 -13.63 11.46 0.58
CA GLU A 199 -14.54 12.16 1.49
C GLU A 199 -14.10 12.02 2.95
N TYR A 200 -13.63 10.83 3.35
CA TYR A 200 -13.06 10.63 4.67
C TYR A 200 -11.83 11.52 4.89
N MET A 201 -10.90 11.54 3.92
CA MET A 201 -9.72 12.41 3.98
C MET A 201 -10.07 13.90 3.93
N TYR A 202 -11.11 14.28 3.19
CA TYR A 202 -11.64 15.64 3.16
C TYR A 202 -12.04 16.08 4.58
N ASN A 203 -12.80 15.23 5.28
CA ASN A 203 -13.25 15.51 6.64
C ASN A 203 -12.09 15.62 7.63
N LEU A 204 -11.10 14.73 7.55
CA LEU A 204 -9.90 14.80 8.38
C LEU A 204 -9.09 16.08 8.13
N ALA A 205 -8.86 16.44 6.86
CA ALA A 205 -8.13 17.64 6.50
C ALA A 205 -8.86 18.91 6.92
N ASN A 206 -10.18 18.96 6.77
CA ASN A 206 -11.01 20.07 7.24
C ASN A 206 -10.89 20.25 8.76
N ARG A 207 -11.10 19.17 9.53
CA ARG A 207 -10.98 19.17 10.99
C ARG A 207 -9.58 19.59 11.44
N ARG A 208 -8.54 19.01 10.84
CA ARG A 208 -7.15 19.26 11.23
C ARG A 208 -6.66 20.66 10.85
N VAL A 209 -6.87 21.06 9.61
CA VAL A 209 -6.25 22.28 9.04
C VAL A 209 -7.13 23.50 9.23
N LEU A 210 -8.43 23.40 8.93
CA LEU A 210 -9.32 24.55 8.97
C LEU A 210 -9.84 24.81 10.39
N GLN A 211 -10.24 23.74 11.09
CA GLN A 211 -10.79 23.82 12.44
C GLN A 211 -9.75 23.69 13.56
N GLY A 212 -8.51 23.28 13.23
CA GLY A 212 -7.41 23.16 14.21
C GLY A 212 -7.55 22.00 15.19
N GLN A 213 -8.39 21.01 14.89
CA GLN A 213 -8.60 19.83 15.75
C GLN A 213 -7.42 18.86 15.66
N LYS A 214 -7.13 18.18 16.77
CA LYS A 214 -6.15 17.08 16.80
C LYS A 214 -6.85 15.77 16.40
N ILE A 215 -6.34 15.11 15.36
CA ILE A 215 -6.89 13.83 14.89
C ILE A 215 -6.28 12.67 15.71
N PRO A 216 -7.11 11.84 16.37
CA PRO A 216 -6.68 10.61 17.04
C PRO A 216 -5.97 9.64 16.09
N ASN A 217 -5.01 8.85 16.59
CA ASN A 217 -4.28 7.89 15.76
C ASN A 217 -5.16 6.85 15.05
N PRO A 218 -6.22 6.28 15.66
CA PRO A 218 -7.09 5.31 14.99
C PRO A 218 -7.87 5.87 13.79
N GLU A 219 -8.04 7.19 13.74
CA GLU A 219 -8.70 7.87 12.60
C GLU A 219 -7.71 8.20 11.47
N LYS A 220 -6.40 8.05 11.69
CA LYS A 220 -5.41 8.43 10.68
C LYS A 220 -5.34 7.38 9.59
N VAL A 221 -5.33 7.86 8.36
CA VAL A 221 -5.08 7.06 7.16
C VAL A 221 -3.68 7.38 6.65
N PHE A 222 -2.94 6.35 6.26
CA PHE A 222 -1.57 6.49 5.75
C PHE A 222 -1.46 6.12 4.27
N SER A 223 -2.45 5.43 3.70
CA SER A 223 -2.57 5.21 2.26
C SER A 223 -4.00 4.80 1.93
N LEU A 224 -4.53 5.30 0.82
CA LEU A 224 -5.78 4.80 0.23
C LEU A 224 -5.55 3.57 -0.64
N PHE A 225 -4.30 3.26 -1.00
CA PHE A 225 -3.95 2.05 -1.76
C PHE A 225 -3.59 0.88 -0.84
N GLU A 226 -3.16 1.19 0.37
CA GLU A 226 -2.68 0.23 1.39
C GLU A 226 -3.34 0.60 2.74
N PRO A 227 -4.66 0.38 2.89
CA PRO A 227 -5.46 0.92 4.01
C PRO A 227 -5.09 0.38 5.40
N ASP A 228 -4.44 -0.76 5.43
CA ASP A 228 -3.85 -1.44 6.59
C ASP A 228 -2.48 -0.89 7.01
N THR A 229 -1.87 0.03 6.24
CA THR A 229 -0.57 0.64 6.59
C THR A 229 -0.59 1.22 7.99
N GLU A 230 0.42 0.90 8.81
CA GLU A 230 0.57 1.46 10.16
C GLU A 230 1.69 2.49 10.23
N LEU A 231 1.53 3.48 11.11
CA LEU A 231 2.63 4.34 11.54
C LEU A 231 3.31 3.68 12.73
N ILE A 232 4.58 3.32 12.54
CA ILE A 232 5.38 2.64 13.56
C ILE A 232 6.57 3.54 13.93
N ASN A 233 6.61 3.96 15.20
CA ASN A 233 7.71 4.72 15.76
C ASN A 233 8.72 3.76 16.41
N ARG A 234 9.94 3.67 15.85
CA ARG A 234 11.03 2.85 16.39
C ARG A 234 12.08 3.67 17.16
N GLY A 235 12.00 5.00 17.12
CA GLY A 235 12.98 5.87 17.78
C GLY A 235 14.41 5.78 17.23
N LYS A 236 14.64 5.06 16.12
CA LYS A 236 15.96 4.85 15.52
C LYS A 236 16.29 5.99 14.54
N VAL A 237 17.51 6.51 14.61
CA VAL A 237 18.04 7.55 13.69
C VAL A 237 18.41 6.88 12.36
N PRO A 238 18.19 7.51 11.18
CA PRO A 238 17.64 8.86 10.93
C PRO A 238 16.12 8.93 10.76
N HIS A 239 15.44 7.79 10.63
CA HIS A 239 14.01 7.71 10.37
C HIS A 239 13.27 7.05 11.55
N PRO A 240 12.89 7.84 12.58
CA PRO A 240 12.24 7.28 13.75
C PRO A 240 10.83 6.73 13.44
N ILE A 241 10.22 7.19 12.35
CA ILE A 241 8.86 6.83 11.91
C ILE A 241 8.94 6.13 10.57
N GLU A 242 8.34 4.95 10.49
CA GLU A 242 8.23 4.15 9.27
C GLU A 242 6.77 3.74 9.05
N PHE A 243 6.39 3.47 7.79
CA PHE A 243 5.03 3.10 7.39
C PHE A 243 5.00 1.69 6.86
N GLY A 244 4.23 0.80 7.49
CA GLY A 244 4.12 -0.59 7.05
C GLY A 244 3.59 -1.50 8.14
N HIS A 245 4.14 -2.71 8.24
CA HIS A 245 3.74 -3.69 9.24
C HIS A 245 4.92 -4.22 10.04
N ARG A 246 4.62 -4.62 11.28
CA ARG A 246 5.51 -5.44 12.07
C ARG A 246 5.41 -6.90 11.62
N VAL A 247 6.56 -7.54 11.42
CA VAL A 247 6.66 -8.96 11.11
C VAL A 247 7.54 -9.61 12.15
N LEU A 248 6.95 -10.53 12.91
CA LEU A 248 7.67 -11.40 13.82
C LEU A 248 8.40 -12.46 12.99
N VAL A 249 9.69 -12.62 13.24
CA VAL A 249 10.50 -13.71 12.65
C VAL A 249 11.19 -14.44 13.78
N MET A 250 11.07 -15.77 13.77
CA MET A 250 11.70 -16.62 14.75
C MET A 250 12.72 -17.52 14.07
N GLN A 251 13.90 -17.58 14.67
CA GLN A 251 15.03 -18.33 14.16
C GLN A 251 15.54 -19.28 15.23
N ASP A 252 15.82 -20.52 14.86
CA ASP A 252 16.45 -21.47 15.75
C ASP A 252 17.98 -21.28 15.85
N SER A 253 18.64 -22.12 16.64
CA SER A 253 20.09 -22.06 16.83
C SER A 253 20.93 -22.52 15.62
N ALA A 254 20.32 -23.19 14.62
CA ALA A 254 20.98 -23.57 13.37
C ALA A 254 20.80 -22.49 12.27
N GLY A 255 19.98 -21.48 12.53
CA GLY A 255 19.74 -20.36 11.63
C GLY A 255 18.50 -20.51 10.76
N PHE A 256 17.67 -21.53 10.97
CA PHE A 256 16.43 -21.73 10.22
C PHE A 256 15.31 -20.82 10.71
N ILE A 257 14.55 -20.24 9.79
CA ILE A 257 13.33 -19.50 10.11
C ILE A 257 12.22 -20.52 10.39
N VAL A 258 11.92 -20.74 11.67
CA VAL A 258 10.94 -21.74 12.11
C VAL A 258 9.52 -21.19 12.20
N HIS A 259 9.38 -19.86 12.25
CA HIS A 259 8.08 -19.19 12.26
C HIS A 259 8.21 -17.76 11.76
N SER A 260 7.19 -17.28 11.05
CA SER A 260 7.05 -15.87 10.68
C SER A 260 5.58 -15.47 10.68
N GLN A 261 5.27 -14.28 11.19
CA GLN A 261 3.90 -13.79 11.26
C GLN A 261 3.85 -12.27 11.05
N VAL A 262 2.96 -11.81 10.17
CA VAL A 262 2.58 -10.39 10.11
C VAL A 262 1.71 -10.09 11.34
N LEU A 263 2.16 -9.17 12.19
CA LEU A 263 1.43 -8.80 13.38
C LEU A 263 0.23 -7.91 13.03
N GLY A 264 -0.86 -8.07 13.78
CA GLY A 264 -2.04 -7.21 13.63
C GLY A 264 -1.77 -5.77 14.03
N ILE A 265 -2.67 -4.87 13.62
CA ILE A 265 -2.50 -3.43 13.85
C ILE A 265 -2.37 -3.12 15.34
N GLY A 266 -1.32 -2.40 15.71
CA GLY A 266 -1.04 -2.00 17.10
C GLY A 266 -0.56 -3.14 18.02
N VAL A 267 -0.29 -4.33 17.48
CA VAL A 267 0.28 -5.45 18.22
C VAL A 267 1.81 -5.27 18.32
N THR A 268 2.35 -5.59 19.49
CA THR A 268 3.78 -5.56 19.80
C THR A 268 4.28 -6.98 20.10
N ASP A 269 5.58 -7.17 19.94
CA ASP A 269 6.32 -8.40 20.24
C ASP A 269 6.02 -8.95 21.64
N GLU A 270 6.06 -8.08 22.66
CA GLU A 270 5.79 -8.44 24.06
C GLU A 270 4.46 -9.19 24.26
N LYS A 271 3.46 -8.94 23.41
CA LYS A 271 2.11 -9.51 23.53
C LYS A 271 1.96 -10.89 22.88
N VAL A 272 2.87 -11.26 21.98
CA VAL A 272 2.69 -12.43 21.09
C VAL A 272 3.80 -13.47 21.32
N LEU A 273 4.97 -13.04 21.76
CA LEU A 273 6.18 -13.85 21.77
C LEU A 273 6.06 -15.10 22.66
N VAL A 274 5.45 -14.99 23.84
CA VAL A 274 5.28 -16.14 24.78
C VAL A 274 4.38 -17.22 24.20
N ASP A 275 3.24 -16.83 23.62
CA ASP A 275 2.27 -17.78 23.10
C ASP A 275 2.77 -18.47 21.83
N VAL A 276 3.53 -17.78 20.99
CA VAL A 276 4.15 -18.38 19.81
C VAL A 276 5.30 -19.31 20.20
N MET A 277 6.13 -18.93 21.19
CA MET A 277 7.19 -19.83 21.69
C MET A 277 6.64 -21.14 22.24
N LYS A 278 5.52 -21.11 22.98
CA LYS A 278 4.85 -22.31 23.49
C LYS A 278 4.32 -23.25 22.41
N LYS A 279 4.03 -22.75 21.20
CA LYS A 279 3.56 -23.58 20.08
C LYS A 279 4.70 -24.23 19.30
N LEU A 280 5.93 -23.72 19.46
CA LEU A 280 7.12 -24.20 18.74
C LEU A 280 7.94 -25.22 19.56
N GLN A 281 7.69 -25.30 20.87
CA GLN A 281 8.27 -26.29 21.78
C GLN A 281 7.30 -27.46 21.98
#